data_AF-A0A223B3Z9-F1
#
_entry.id   AF-A0A223B3Z9-F1
#
_cell.length_a   1.000
_cell.length_b   1.000
_cell.length_c   1.000
_cell.angle_alpha   90.00
_cell.angle_beta   90.00
_cell.angle_gamma   90.00
#
_symmetry.space_group_name_H-M   'P 1'
#
loop_
_entity.id
_entity.type
_entity.pdbx_description
1 polymer ?
#
loop_
_entity_poly.entity_id
_entity_poly.type
_entity_poly.pdbx_seq_one_letter_code
_entity_poly.pdbx_strand_id
1 'polypeptide(L)'
;RLSLDLLAKLSQAGHKRIETLFTNDLDHGPYISETLRVDPTNDRLSALVEIYRMMRPGEPPTREAAENLFENLFFSEDRYDLSAVGRMKFNRSLLRDEIEGSGILSKEDIIEVMKKLIDIRNGKGEVDDIDHLGNRRIRSVGEMAENQFRVGLVRVERAVKERLSLGDLDTLMPQD
;
A
#
# COMPACT_ATOMS: atom_id res chain seq x y z
N ARG A 1 2.44 -5.45 29.01
CA ARG A 1 1.85 -4.59 30.08
C ARG A 1 2.96 -4.26 31.07
N LEU A 2 3.10 -3.00 31.47
CA LEU A 2 4.12 -2.59 32.44
C LEU A 2 3.79 -3.20 33.81
N SER A 3 4.68 -4.01 34.37
CA SER A 3 4.53 -4.57 35.72
C SER A 3 5.33 -3.73 36.73
N LEU A 4 4.96 -3.81 38.01
CA LEU A 4 5.68 -3.13 39.09
C LEU A 4 7.15 -3.60 39.18
N ASP A 5 7.41 -4.89 38.88
CA ASP A 5 8.76 -5.46 38.81
C ASP A 5 9.59 -4.83 37.67
N LEU A 6 9.00 -4.66 36.48
CA LEU A 6 9.67 -3.99 35.35
C LEU A 6 9.97 -2.52 35.65
N LEU A 7 9.07 -1.81 36.34
CA LEU A 7 9.31 -0.44 36.78
C LEU A 7 10.47 -0.34 37.77
N ALA A 8 10.55 -1.26 38.74
CA ALA A 8 11.65 -1.29 39.69
C ALA A 8 13.00 -1.52 38.97
N LYS A 9 13.04 -2.45 38.00
CA LYS A 9 14.24 -2.70 37.17
C LYS A 9 14.65 -1.47 36.36
N LEU A 10 13.70 -0.80 35.71
CA LEU A 10 13.97 0.43 34.94
C LEU A 10 14.48 1.57 35.82
N SER A 11 13.91 1.71 37.02
CA SER A 11 14.35 2.70 38.00
C SER A 11 15.76 2.42 38.51
N GLN A 12 16.08 1.15 38.84
CA GLN A 12 17.42 0.72 39.25
C GLN A 12 18.46 0.90 38.14
N ALA A 13 18.07 0.71 36.87
CA ALA A 13 18.89 1.00 35.70
C ALA A 13 19.10 2.50 35.44
N GLY A 14 18.48 3.39 36.23
CA GLY A 14 18.67 4.84 36.16
C GLY A 14 17.82 5.55 35.11
N HIS A 15 16.82 4.88 34.53
CA HIS A 15 15.92 5.53 33.57
C HIS A 15 14.96 6.50 34.28
N LYS A 16 15.06 7.79 33.93
CA LYS A 16 14.23 8.88 34.51
C LYS A 16 12.99 9.22 33.67
N ARG A 17 12.90 8.68 32.45
CA ARG A 17 11.82 8.94 31.50
C ARG A 17 11.34 7.61 30.93
N ILE A 18 10.02 7.46 30.87
CA ILE A 18 9.35 6.30 30.30
C ILE A 18 8.25 6.83 29.40
N GLU A 19 8.29 6.48 28.13
CA GLU A 19 7.22 6.78 27.19
C GLU A 19 6.13 5.72 27.30
N THR A 20 4.89 6.15 27.33
CA THR A 20 3.73 5.26 27.42
C THR A 20 2.73 5.63 26.34
N LEU A 21 2.01 4.64 25.84
CA LEU A 21 0.93 4.89 24.90
C LEU A 21 -0.22 5.56 25.65
N PHE A 22 -0.65 6.73 25.16
CA PHE A 22 -1.89 7.34 25.61
C PHE A 22 -3.06 6.60 25.00
N THR A 23 -3.72 5.77 25.80
CA THR A 23 -4.89 4.98 25.37
C THR A 23 -6.04 5.21 26.35
N ASN A 24 -7.23 5.37 25.81
CA ASN A 24 -8.47 5.54 26.57
C ASN A 24 -9.64 4.88 25.82
N ASP A 25 -10.77 4.73 26.51
CA ASP A 25 -11.95 4.03 25.97
C ASP A 25 -12.91 4.96 25.20
N LEU A 26 -12.56 6.24 25.02
CA LEU A 26 -13.42 7.26 24.43
C LEU A 26 -12.95 7.65 23.02
N ASP A 27 -11.75 8.22 22.92
CA ASP A 27 -11.27 8.89 21.70
C ASP A 27 -9.82 8.55 21.31
N HIS A 28 -9.15 7.68 22.06
CA HIS A 28 -7.83 7.13 21.79
C HIS A 28 -7.78 5.61 22.07
N GLY A 29 -8.55 4.82 21.31
CA GLY A 29 -8.58 3.38 21.50
C GLY A 29 -7.24 2.67 21.24
N PRO A 30 -6.93 1.55 21.92
CA PRO A 30 -5.64 0.86 21.84
C PRO A 30 -5.46 0.00 20.57
N TYR A 31 -6.05 0.38 19.43
CA TYR A 31 -6.19 -0.48 18.25
C TYR A 31 -4.85 -1.00 17.72
N ILE A 32 -3.90 -0.11 17.44
CA ILE A 32 -2.58 -0.50 16.93
C ILE A 32 -1.81 -1.33 17.97
N SER A 33 -1.94 -1.03 19.26
CA SER A 33 -1.28 -1.79 20.32
C SER A 33 -1.79 -3.23 20.39
N GLU A 34 -3.08 -3.47 20.18
CA GLU A 34 -3.64 -4.82 20.21
C GLU A 34 -3.37 -5.56 18.89
N THR A 35 -3.39 -4.86 17.74
CA THR A 35 -2.97 -5.44 16.45
C THR A 35 -1.52 -5.95 16.50
N LEU A 36 -0.58 -5.16 17.04
CA LEU A 36 0.83 -5.55 17.17
C LEU A 36 1.05 -6.74 18.12
N ARG A 37 0.12 -7.07 19.02
CA ARG A 37 0.23 -8.27 19.87
C ARG A 37 -0.12 -9.55 19.13
N VAL A 38 -1.01 -9.45 18.14
CA VAL A 38 -1.50 -10.59 17.36
C VAL A 38 -0.66 -10.79 16.10
N ASP A 39 0.00 -9.72 15.62
CA ASP A 39 0.93 -9.79 14.50
C ASP A 39 2.11 -10.74 14.82
N PRO A 40 2.27 -11.84 14.06
CA PRO A 40 3.38 -12.77 14.27
C PRO A 40 4.70 -12.28 13.68
N THR A 41 4.68 -11.21 12.89
CA THR A 41 5.84 -10.69 12.16
C THR A 41 6.62 -9.67 13.01
N ASN A 42 7.93 -9.56 12.78
CA ASN A 42 8.83 -8.75 13.63
C ASN A 42 9.69 -7.75 12.84
N ASP A 43 9.83 -7.98 11.53
CA ASP A 43 10.68 -7.20 10.65
C ASP A 43 10.10 -7.16 9.23
N ARG A 44 10.59 -6.23 8.39
CA ARG A 44 10.08 -6.03 7.03
C ARG A 44 10.12 -7.30 6.19
N LEU A 45 11.16 -8.13 6.30
CA LEU A 45 11.26 -9.35 5.50
C LEU A 45 10.19 -10.36 5.94
N SER A 46 10.02 -10.56 7.25
CA SER A 46 8.96 -11.44 7.77
C SER A 46 7.56 -11.00 7.33
N ALA A 47 7.28 -9.69 7.35
CA ALA A 47 6.02 -9.13 6.90
C ALA A 47 5.80 -9.33 5.38
N LEU A 48 6.82 -9.07 4.56
CA LEU A 48 6.76 -9.29 3.12
C LEU A 48 6.54 -10.76 2.75
N VAL A 49 7.16 -11.67 3.51
CA VAL A 49 6.97 -13.12 3.32
C VAL A 49 5.54 -13.53 3.63
N GLU A 50 4.92 -13.01 4.70
CA GLU A 50 3.52 -13.30 5.01
C GLU A 50 2.56 -12.71 3.96
N ILE A 51 2.82 -11.48 3.48
CA ILE A 51 2.07 -10.90 2.35
C ILE A 51 2.19 -11.79 1.11
N TYR A 52 3.40 -12.27 0.80
CA TYR A 52 3.64 -13.14 -0.35
C TYR A 52 2.85 -14.45 -0.23
N ARG A 53 2.89 -15.10 0.94
CA ARG A 53 2.17 -16.35 1.21
C ARG A 53 0.66 -16.19 1.08
N MET A 54 0.11 -15.06 1.50
CA MET A 54 -1.32 -14.77 1.36
C MET A 54 -1.72 -14.61 -0.12
N MET A 55 -0.92 -13.88 -0.90
CA MET A 55 -1.20 -13.61 -2.32
C MET A 55 -0.92 -14.81 -3.22
N ARG A 56 0.06 -15.65 -2.86
CA ARG A 56 0.51 -16.82 -3.61
C ARG A 56 0.66 -18.03 -2.69
N PRO A 57 -0.46 -18.64 -2.26
CA PRO A 57 -0.42 -19.77 -1.35
C PRO A 57 0.25 -20.98 -2.01
N GLY A 58 1.28 -21.52 -1.35
CA GLY A 58 1.99 -22.72 -1.79
C GLY A 58 3.27 -22.48 -2.60
N GLU A 59 3.53 -21.26 -3.05
CA GLU A 59 4.83 -20.92 -3.67
C GLU A 59 5.89 -20.61 -2.58
N PRO A 60 7.11 -21.17 -2.67
CA PRO A 60 8.16 -20.86 -1.72
C PRO A 60 8.59 -19.38 -1.87
N PRO A 61 8.53 -18.57 -0.80
CA PRO A 61 8.90 -17.16 -0.88
C PRO A 61 10.42 -17.00 -0.90
N THR A 62 10.96 -16.29 -1.90
CA THR A 62 12.31 -15.72 -1.82
C THR A 62 12.25 -14.25 -1.42
N ARG A 63 13.36 -13.71 -0.90
CA ARG A 63 13.45 -12.29 -0.53
C ARG A 63 13.12 -11.39 -1.73
N GLU A 64 13.77 -11.61 -2.87
CA GLU A 64 13.54 -10.75 -4.04
C GLU A 64 12.10 -10.91 -4.57
N ALA A 65 11.54 -12.12 -4.56
CA ALA A 65 10.17 -12.34 -5.03
C ALA A 65 9.14 -11.62 -4.15
N ALA A 66 9.31 -11.67 -2.83
CA ALA A 66 8.43 -11.00 -1.88
C ALA A 66 8.52 -9.47 -1.98
N GLU A 67 9.74 -8.93 -2.07
CA GLU A 67 9.95 -7.48 -2.28
C GLU A 67 9.36 -7.02 -3.61
N ASN A 68 9.70 -7.69 -4.71
CA ASN A 68 9.19 -7.34 -6.03
C ASN A 68 7.66 -7.46 -6.11
N LEU A 69 7.06 -8.46 -5.45
CA LEU A 69 5.61 -8.58 -5.40
C LEU A 69 5.00 -7.35 -4.72
N PHE A 70 5.47 -6.99 -3.53
CA PHE A 70 4.92 -5.88 -2.76
C PHE A 70 5.08 -4.53 -3.47
N GLU A 71 6.26 -4.24 -4.02
CA GLU A 71 6.49 -3.01 -4.79
C GLU A 71 5.55 -2.92 -5.99
N ASN A 72 5.33 -4.03 -6.70
CA ASN A 72 4.44 -4.07 -7.85
C ASN A 72 2.94 -4.00 -7.52
N LEU A 73 2.53 -4.13 -6.26
CA LEU A 73 1.11 -4.05 -5.89
C LEU A 73 0.60 -2.61 -5.89
N PHE A 74 1.39 -1.67 -5.36
CA PHE A 74 0.91 -0.31 -5.09
C PHE A 74 1.86 0.81 -5.55
N PHE A 75 3.13 0.48 -5.79
CA PHE A 75 4.22 1.45 -5.99
C PHE A 75 4.81 1.42 -7.41
N SER A 76 4.29 0.55 -8.29
CA SER A 76 4.70 0.46 -9.69
C SER A 76 3.70 1.18 -10.60
N GLU A 77 4.18 2.21 -11.32
CA GLU A 77 3.36 3.02 -12.23
C GLU A 77 2.75 2.20 -13.37
N ASP A 78 3.43 1.13 -13.81
CA ASP A 78 2.93 0.24 -14.87
C ASP A 78 1.75 -0.64 -14.40
N ARG A 79 1.61 -0.85 -13.10
CA ARG A 79 0.71 -1.84 -12.49
C ARG A 79 -0.39 -1.22 -11.66
N TYR A 80 -0.18 -0.01 -11.17
CA TYR A 80 -1.09 0.69 -10.29
C TYR A 80 -1.22 2.15 -10.72
N ASP A 81 -2.46 2.59 -10.94
CA ASP A 81 -2.77 3.97 -11.28
C ASP A 81 -4.14 4.35 -10.70
N LEU A 82 -4.14 5.32 -9.78
CA LEU A 82 -5.36 5.93 -9.24
C LEU A 82 -6.13 6.74 -10.29
N SER A 83 -5.50 7.11 -11.41
CA SER A 83 -5.94 8.14 -12.34
C SER A 83 -6.08 9.52 -11.69
N ALA A 84 -6.22 10.56 -12.52
CA ALA A 84 -6.42 11.92 -12.04
C ALA A 84 -7.67 12.03 -11.13
N VAL A 85 -8.77 11.37 -11.50
CA VAL A 85 -10.02 11.42 -10.72
C VAL A 85 -9.87 10.69 -9.38
N GLY A 86 -9.23 9.51 -9.38
CA GLY A 86 -9.04 8.76 -8.14
C GLY A 86 -8.07 9.46 -7.20
N ARG A 87 -6.98 10.05 -7.69
CA ARG A 87 -6.07 10.86 -6.87
C ARG A 87 -6.76 12.09 -6.29
N MET A 88 -7.51 12.84 -7.11
CA MET A 88 -8.31 13.98 -6.64
C MET A 88 -9.30 13.57 -5.53
N LYS A 89 -10.03 12.45 -5.72
CA LYS A 89 -10.97 11.93 -4.73
C LYS A 89 -10.28 11.45 -3.45
N PHE A 90 -9.17 10.75 -3.59
CA PHE A 90 -8.36 10.27 -2.48
C PHE A 90 -7.90 11.42 -1.60
N ASN A 91 -7.26 12.44 -2.21
CA ASN A 91 -6.78 13.62 -1.49
C ASN A 91 -7.93 14.38 -0.80
N ARG A 92 -9.05 14.60 -1.52
CA ARG A 92 -10.22 15.26 -0.95
C ARG A 92 -10.84 14.49 0.22
N SER A 93 -10.90 13.17 0.12
CA SER A 93 -11.40 12.30 1.20
C SER A 93 -10.52 12.39 2.44
N LEU A 94 -9.20 12.52 2.26
CA LEU A 94 -8.24 12.76 3.34
C LEU A 94 -8.12 14.25 3.75
N LEU A 95 -9.03 15.11 3.28
CA LEU A 95 -9.04 16.54 3.59
C LEU A 95 -7.74 17.28 3.22
N ARG A 96 -7.08 16.85 2.14
CA ARG A 96 -5.91 17.54 1.56
C ARG A 96 -6.35 18.59 0.55
N ASP A 97 -5.56 19.67 0.46
CA ASP A 97 -5.81 20.78 -0.47
C ASP A 97 -5.42 20.45 -1.92
N GLU A 98 -4.42 19.57 -2.09
CA GLU A 98 -3.88 19.16 -3.38
C GLU A 98 -4.91 18.31 -4.16
N ILE A 99 -5.24 18.73 -5.37
CA ILE A 99 -6.18 18.01 -6.25
C ILE A 99 -5.48 17.04 -7.21
N GLU A 100 -4.18 17.24 -7.45
CA GLU A 100 -3.34 16.43 -8.32
C GLU A 100 -2.27 15.70 -7.50
N GLY A 101 -1.62 14.71 -8.10
CA GLY A 101 -0.57 13.94 -7.46
C GLY A 101 -0.21 12.68 -8.24
N SER A 102 0.68 11.88 -7.66
CA SER A 102 1.10 10.62 -8.30
C SER A 102 -0.04 9.62 -8.46
N GLY A 103 0.00 8.82 -9.54
CA GLY A 103 -0.93 7.72 -9.78
C GLY A 103 -0.72 6.52 -8.83
N ILE A 104 0.50 6.32 -8.35
CA ILE A 104 0.83 5.29 -7.36
C ILE A 104 0.57 5.77 -5.92
N LEU A 105 0.44 4.84 -4.98
CA LEU A 105 0.33 5.17 -3.56
C LEU A 105 1.69 5.52 -2.95
N SER A 106 1.68 6.36 -1.92
CA SER A 106 2.84 6.57 -1.05
C SER A 106 2.66 5.90 0.33
N LYS A 107 3.72 5.87 1.13
CA LYS A 107 3.63 5.36 2.52
C LYS A 107 2.75 6.29 3.36
N GLU A 108 2.85 7.59 3.12
CA GLU A 108 2.08 8.63 3.76
C GLU A 108 0.59 8.47 3.42
N ASP A 109 0.24 8.15 2.17
CA ASP A 109 -1.13 7.84 1.76
C ASP A 109 -1.75 6.72 2.61
N ILE A 110 -1.03 5.61 2.76
CA ILE A 110 -1.51 4.45 3.53
C ILE A 110 -1.65 4.81 5.02
N ILE A 111 -0.68 5.53 5.59
CA ILE A 111 -0.71 5.96 6.98
C ILE A 111 -1.90 6.89 7.25
N GLU A 112 -2.15 7.87 6.37
CA GLU A 112 -3.28 8.80 6.53
C GLU A 112 -4.63 8.09 6.41
N VAL A 113 -4.76 7.09 5.52
CA VAL A 113 -5.96 6.24 5.46
C VAL A 113 -6.17 5.48 6.77
N MET A 114 -5.12 4.88 7.33
CA MET A 114 -5.21 4.18 8.62
C MET A 114 -5.60 5.13 9.76
N LYS A 115 -5.04 6.34 9.80
CA LYS A 115 -5.42 7.37 10.77
C LYS A 115 -6.89 7.76 10.64
N LYS A 116 -7.35 8.06 9.43
CA LYS A 116 -8.76 8.40 9.17
C LYS A 116 -9.70 7.27 9.62
N LEU A 117 -9.34 6.01 9.37
CA LEU A 117 -10.13 4.86 9.82
C LEU A 117 -10.22 4.78 11.35
N ILE A 118 -9.11 5.01 12.05
CA ILE A 118 -9.05 5.05 13.51
C ILE A 118 -9.89 6.22 14.05
N ASP A 119 -9.81 7.39 13.41
CA ASP A 119 -10.57 8.58 13.79
C ASP A 119 -12.07 8.33 13.69
N ILE A 120 -12.55 7.76 12.58
CA ILE A 120 -13.96 7.37 12.43
C ILE A 120 -14.36 6.38 13.54
N ARG A 121 -13.50 5.41 13.86
CA ARG A 121 -13.78 4.45 14.93
C ARG A 121 -13.88 5.10 16.32
N ASN A 122 -13.10 6.16 16.55
CA ASN A 122 -13.11 7.01 17.74
C ASN A 122 -14.26 8.05 17.73
N GLY A 123 -15.18 7.99 16.76
CA GLY A 123 -16.30 8.92 16.63
C GLY A 123 -15.91 10.30 16.06
N LYS A 124 -14.72 10.42 15.47
CA LYS A 124 -14.21 11.63 14.81
C LYS A 124 -14.38 11.46 13.30
N GLY A 125 -15.48 11.99 12.76
CA GLY A 125 -15.83 11.90 11.34
C GLY A 125 -16.94 10.89 11.06
N GLU A 126 -17.35 10.81 9.80
CA GLU A 126 -18.49 10.02 9.34
C GLU A 126 -18.05 8.96 8.32
N VAL A 127 -18.84 7.90 8.20
CA VAL A 127 -18.66 6.87 7.17
C VAL A 127 -19.20 7.41 5.84
N ASP A 128 -18.49 7.13 4.74
CA ASP A 128 -18.92 7.52 3.41
C ASP A 128 -20.18 6.75 2.98
N ASP A 129 -21.15 7.47 2.42
CA ASP A 129 -22.31 6.86 1.76
C ASP A 129 -21.94 6.40 0.34
N ILE A 130 -22.12 5.09 0.08
CA ILE A 130 -21.82 4.47 -1.21
C ILE A 130 -22.79 4.91 -2.32
N ASP A 131 -23.99 5.34 -1.98
CA ASP A 131 -25.01 5.79 -2.93
C ASP A 131 -24.93 7.27 -3.24
N HIS A 132 -24.11 8.02 -2.49
CA HIS A 132 -23.87 9.42 -2.79
C HIS A 132 -23.29 9.58 -4.20
N LEU A 133 -23.94 10.40 -5.03
CA LEU A 133 -23.53 10.59 -6.44
C LEU A 133 -22.11 11.12 -6.59
N GLY A 134 -21.56 11.79 -5.57
CA GLY A 134 -20.15 12.14 -5.54
C GLY A 134 -19.21 10.93 -5.61
N ASN A 135 -19.65 9.76 -5.12
CA ASN A 135 -18.92 8.49 -5.12
C ASN A 135 -19.32 7.58 -6.28
N ARG A 136 -20.31 7.98 -7.09
CA ARG A 136 -20.73 7.29 -8.31
C ARG A 136 -20.15 8.00 -9.53
N ARG A 137 -19.49 7.25 -10.43
CA ARG A 137 -18.88 7.79 -11.64
C ARG A 137 -19.54 7.21 -12.88
N ILE A 138 -20.00 8.07 -13.77
CA ILE A 138 -20.50 7.70 -15.10
C ILE A 138 -19.31 7.56 -16.03
N ARG A 139 -19.23 6.43 -16.74
CA ARG A 139 -18.22 6.20 -17.79
C ARG A 139 -18.90 6.29 -19.15
N SER A 140 -18.36 7.13 -20.03
CA SER A 140 -18.84 7.27 -21.41
C SER A 140 -18.19 6.22 -22.31
N VAL A 141 -18.75 6.04 -23.52
CA VAL A 141 -18.23 5.08 -24.51
C VAL A 141 -16.77 5.36 -24.86
N GLY A 142 -16.38 6.64 -24.97
CA GLY A 142 -15.01 7.04 -25.28
C GLY A 142 -14.01 6.54 -24.23
N GLU A 143 -14.31 6.73 -22.95
CA GLU A 143 -13.44 6.28 -21.86
C GLU A 143 -13.33 4.75 -21.79
N MET A 144 -14.43 4.04 -22.06
CA MET A 144 -14.41 2.59 -22.11
C MET A 144 -13.54 2.09 -23.28
N ALA A 145 -13.67 2.72 -24.45
CA ALA A 145 -12.88 2.39 -25.63
C ALA A 145 -11.39 2.69 -25.43
N GLU A 146 -11.06 3.85 -24.84
CA GLU A 146 -9.70 4.25 -24.49
C GLU A 146 -9.03 3.22 -23.57
N ASN A 147 -9.73 2.78 -22.52
CA ASN A 147 -9.19 1.76 -21.62
C ASN A 147 -8.91 0.43 -22.33
N GLN A 148 -9.80 -0.02 -23.22
CA GLN A 148 -9.56 -1.24 -24.01
C GLN A 148 -8.38 -1.08 -24.97
N PHE A 149 -8.26 0.09 -25.60
CA PHE A 149 -7.14 0.41 -26.48
C PHE A 149 -5.80 0.41 -25.72
N ARG A 150 -5.76 1.02 -24.54
CA ARG A 150 -4.58 1.03 -23.64
C ARG A 150 -4.15 -0.39 -23.27
N VAL A 151 -5.10 -1.26 -22.89
CA VAL A 151 -4.80 -2.68 -22.60
C VAL A 151 -4.20 -3.38 -23.83
N GLY A 152 -4.69 -3.06 -25.03
CA GLY A 152 -4.12 -3.52 -26.28
C GLY A 152 -2.67 -3.07 -26.48
N LEU A 153 -2.38 -1.78 -26.26
CA LEU A 153 -1.03 -1.22 -26.39
C LEU A 153 -0.03 -1.85 -25.42
N VAL A 154 -0.41 -2.07 -24.15
CA VAL A 154 0.46 -2.72 -23.16
C VAL A 154 0.88 -4.13 -23.62
N ARG A 155 -0.02 -4.87 -24.28
CA ARG A 155 0.33 -6.20 -24.84
C ARG A 155 1.29 -6.10 -26.02
N VAL A 156 1.08 -5.12 -26.91
CA VAL A 156 1.96 -4.88 -28.05
C VAL A 156 3.35 -4.45 -27.58
N GLU A 157 3.43 -3.56 -26.61
CA GLU A 157 4.69 -3.10 -26.03
C GLU A 157 5.52 -4.26 -25.49
N ARG A 158 4.89 -5.19 -24.75
CA ARG A 158 5.57 -6.39 -24.24
C ARG A 158 6.16 -7.24 -25.36
N ALA A 159 5.39 -7.50 -26.42
CA ALA A 159 5.85 -8.28 -27.56
C ALA A 159 7.00 -7.59 -28.32
N VAL A 160 6.95 -6.25 -28.42
CA VAL A 160 8.02 -5.45 -29.04
C VAL A 160 9.30 -5.50 -28.21
N LYS A 161 9.22 -5.31 -26.89
CA LYS A 161 10.36 -5.40 -25.97
C LYS A 161 11.04 -6.77 -26.04
N GLU A 162 10.24 -7.85 -26.05
CA GLU A 162 10.76 -9.22 -26.17
C GLU A 162 11.48 -9.45 -27.50
N ARG A 163 10.89 -8.98 -28.61
CA ARG A 163 11.49 -9.10 -29.94
C ARG A 163 12.79 -8.31 -30.08
N LEU A 164 12.84 -7.08 -29.55
CA LEU A 164 14.04 -6.24 -29.55
C LEU A 164 15.16 -6.83 -28.70
N SER A 165 14.83 -7.55 -27.63
CA SER A 165 15.83 -8.24 -26.81
C SER A 165 16.48 -9.45 -27.49
N LEU A 166 15.78 -10.06 -28.47
CA LEU A 166 16.28 -11.23 -29.21
C LEU A 166 17.01 -10.83 -30.51
N GLY A 167 16.64 -9.69 -31.09
CA GLY A 167 17.13 -9.24 -32.40
C GLY A 167 18.44 -8.47 -32.33
N ASP A 168 19.54 -9.15 -31.99
CA ASP A 168 20.93 -8.70 -32.27
C ASP A 168 21.99 -9.84 -32.17
N LEU A 169 21.60 -11.09 -31.90
CA LEU A 169 22.55 -12.21 -31.81
C LEU A 169 22.77 -12.95 -33.14
N ASP A 170 21.84 -12.90 -34.09
CA ASP A 170 21.95 -13.60 -35.38
C ASP A 170 22.92 -12.91 -36.37
N THR A 171 23.33 -11.66 -36.11
CA THR A 171 24.25 -10.89 -36.96
C THR A 171 25.73 -10.99 -36.52
N LEU A 172 26.04 -11.71 -35.44
CA LEU A 172 27.39 -11.80 -34.86
C LEU A 172 28.15 -13.11 -35.11
N MET A 173 27.57 -14.09 -35.81
CA MET A 173 28.33 -15.28 -36.21
C MET A 173 29.14 -14.97 -37.49
N PRO A 174 30.49 -15.01 -37.46
CA PRO A 174 31.27 -14.96 -38.69
C PRO A 174 30.92 -16.22 -39.50
N GLN A 175 30.45 -16.04 -40.73
CA GLN A 175 30.41 -17.13 -41.70
C GLN A 175 31.84 -17.32 -42.23
N ASP A 176 32.32 -18.56 -42.20
CA ASP A 176 33.65 -18.98 -42.67
C ASP A 176 33.93 -18.59 -44.13
#